data_AF-A0A3D0ZPF2-F1
#
_entry.id   AF-A0A3D0ZPF2-F1
#
_cell.length_a   1.000
_cell.length_b   1.000
_cell.length_c   1.000
_cell.angle_alpha   90.00
_cell.angle_beta   90.00
_cell.angle_gamma   90.00
#
_symmetry.space_group_name_H-M   'P 1'
#
loop_
_entity.id
_entity.type
_entity.pdbx_description
1 polymer ?
#
loop_
_entity_poly.entity_id
_entity_poly.type
_entity_poly.pdbx_seq_one_letter_code
_entity_poly.pdbx_strand_id
1 'polypeptide(L)'
;MGLNLFTIGANKARPKKQQQGNSGEKTPAQVLAEGMLNVRDIIAPSAIEVDFTFLRIGNVYFRTIFVSGYPRFVGANWLSPIINFEHTLDVSMFYYPVKSKVILDDLRRKITELEATTMTNVEKGKIVDPVVSAALEDAKALQEQLVKGVEKYFQFSFYITISAETLEELESVTSKLESTLGALLLISKVASLQMEDAFQSAIPTGLDKLLITRNMDTTSLATT
;
A
#
# COMPACT_ATOMS: atom_id res chain seq x y z
N MET A 1 34.38 -47.25 38.24
CA MET A 1 35.11 -48.44 37.75
C MET A 1 34.75 -48.56 36.28
N GLY A 2 35.56 -48.08 35.32
CA GLY A 2 36.79 -48.74 34.82
C GLY A 2 36.40 -49.99 34.03
N LEU A 3 36.66 -50.19 32.74
CA LEU A 3 37.75 -49.72 31.87
C LEU A 3 37.29 -49.58 30.40
N ASN A 4 37.87 -48.58 29.72
CA ASN A 4 38.07 -48.56 28.27
C ASN A 4 39.23 -49.51 27.90
N LEU A 5 39.09 -50.24 26.79
CA LEU A 5 40.19 -50.92 26.11
C LEU A 5 40.46 -50.22 24.76
N PHE A 6 41.73 -49.88 24.56
CA PHE A 6 42.34 -49.12 23.48
C PHE A 6 42.31 -49.81 22.10
N THR A 7 42.21 -48.99 21.03
CA THR A 7 43.15 -48.90 19.88
C THR A 7 42.76 -47.66 19.04
N ILE A 8 43.39 -46.50 19.19
CA ILE A 8 44.56 -45.95 18.45
C ILE A 8 44.31 -45.70 16.95
N GLY A 9 44.16 -44.40 16.61
CA GLY A 9 44.98 -43.73 15.59
C GLY A 9 44.48 -43.69 14.13
N ALA A 10 43.90 -42.56 13.72
CA ALA A 10 44.27 -41.87 12.47
C ALA A 10 43.56 -40.51 12.36
N ASN A 11 44.37 -39.45 12.49
CA ASN A 11 44.03 -38.08 12.16
C ASN A 11 43.71 -37.97 10.65
N LYS A 12 42.48 -37.59 10.28
CA LYS A 12 42.14 -37.18 8.90
C LYS A 12 41.44 -35.84 8.91
N ALA A 13 42.08 -34.90 8.23
CA ALA A 13 41.77 -33.49 8.14
C ALA A 13 40.32 -33.20 7.71
N ARG A 14 39.76 -32.15 8.32
CA ARG A 14 38.56 -31.46 7.84
C ARG A 14 38.80 -30.96 6.41
N PRO A 15 37.97 -31.29 5.41
CA PRO A 15 38.05 -30.62 4.13
C PRO A 15 37.50 -29.20 4.29
N LYS A 16 38.37 -28.21 4.08
CA LYS A 16 38.00 -26.81 3.83
C LYS A 16 37.05 -26.79 2.64
N LYS A 17 35.79 -26.37 2.84
CA LYS A 17 34.93 -25.94 1.73
C LYS A 17 35.58 -24.72 1.09
N GLN A 18 36.24 -24.95 -0.04
CA GLN A 18 36.70 -23.90 -0.94
C GLN A 18 35.50 -23.06 -1.36
N GLN A 19 35.57 -21.77 -1.04
CA GLN A 19 34.92 -20.74 -1.82
C GLN A 19 35.50 -20.82 -3.24
N GLN A 20 34.74 -21.37 -4.18
CA GLN A 20 34.99 -21.22 -5.60
C GLN A 20 33.87 -20.34 -6.16
N GLY A 21 34.26 -19.13 -6.57
CA GLY A 21 33.41 -18.25 -7.36
C GLY A 21 33.05 -18.94 -8.66
N ASN A 22 31.76 -19.13 -8.89
CA ASN A 22 31.23 -19.69 -10.10
C ASN A 22 30.83 -18.53 -11.02
N SER A 23 31.80 -17.90 -11.68
CA SER A 23 31.55 -17.16 -12.90
C SER A 23 31.30 -18.19 -14.00
N GLY A 24 30.06 -18.69 -14.09
CA GLY A 24 29.66 -19.58 -15.16
C GLY A 24 29.78 -18.88 -16.50
N GLU A 25 30.70 -19.34 -17.34
CA GLU A 25 30.76 -18.93 -18.75
C GLU A 25 29.42 -19.27 -19.40
N LYS A 26 28.73 -18.23 -19.91
CA LYS A 26 27.45 -18.38 -20.62
C LYS A 26 27.69 -19.24 -21.85
N THR A 27 26.82 -20.23 -22.07
CA THR A 27 26.93 -21.09 -23.27
C THR A 27 26.72 -20.25 -24.54
N PRO A 28 27.34 -20.60 -25.69
CA PRO A 28 27.18 -19.85 -26.94
C PRO A 28 25.72 -19.65 -27.36
N ALA A 29 24.84 -20.60 -27.02
CA ALA A 29 23.39 -20.49 -27.22
C ALA A 29 22.73 -19.43 -26.33
N GLN A 30 23.21 -19.22 -25.10
CA GLN A 30 22.71 -18.17 -24.19
C GLN A 30 23.17 -16.79 -24.65
N VAL A 31 24.40 -16.65 -25.15
CA VAL A 31 24.91 -15.39 -25.73
C VAL A 31 24.16 -15.02 -27.01
N LEU A 32 23.82 -16.00 -27.84
CA LEU A 32 22.98 -15.77 -29.02
C LEU A 32 21.55 -15.38 -28.65
N ALA A 33 20.96 -16.03 -27.64
CA ALA A 33 19.62 -15.69 -27.14
C ALA A 33 19.53 -14.28 -26.53
N GLU A 34 20.62 -13.78 -25.93
CA GLU A 34 20.72 -12.38 -25.44
C GLU A 34 20.73 -11.35 -26.58
N GLY A 35 21.12 -11.73 -27.80
CA GLY A 35 21.10 -10.88 -28.99
C GLY A 35 19.83 -11.01 -29.85
N MET A 36 18.91 -11.89 -29.50
CA MET A 36 17.62 -12.03 -30.17
C MET A 36 16.59 -11.08 -29.55
N LEU A 37 15.71 -10.51 -30.38
CA LEU A 37 14.61 -9.65 -29.93
C LEU A 37 13.84 -10.33 -28.80
N ASN A 38 13.89 -9.76 -27.60
CA ASN A 38 13.13 -10.27 -26.48
C ASN A 38 11.68 -9.78 -26.60
N VAL A 39 10.71 -10.54 -26.09
CA VAL A 39 9.30 -10.10 -26.05
C VAL A 39 9.18 -8.76 -25.33
N ARG A 40 10.03 -8.52 -24.32
CA ARG A 40 10.13 -7.24 -23.61
C ARG A 40 10.48 -6.06 -24.53
N ASP A 41 11.36 -6.27 -25.51
CA ASP A 41 11.78 -5.22 -26.43
C ASP A 41 10.70 -4.90 -27.46
N ILE A 42 9.85 -5.87 -27.78
CA ILE A 42 8.71 -5.70 -28.71
C ILE A 42 7.59 -4.87 -28.08
N ILE A 43 7.34 -5.05 -26.78
CA ILE A 43 6.26 -4.35 -26.05
C ILE A 43 6.74 -3.08 -25.35
N ALA A 44 8.05 -2.83 -25.30
CA ALA A 44 8.59 -1.65 -24.67
C ALA A 44 8.16 -0.38 -25.42
N PRO A 45 7.71 0.67 -24.71
CA PRO A 45 7.42 1.94 -25.34
C PRO A 45 8.70 2.57 -25.91
N SER A 46 8.54 3.42 -26.93
CA SER A 46 9.65 4.11 -27.58
C SER A 46 10.42 5.05 -26.65
N ALA A 47 9.71 5.72 -25.72
CA ALA A 47 10.30 6.56 -24.69
C ALA A 47 9.33 6.70 -23.50
N ILE A 48 9.91 6.86 -22.31
CA ILE A 48 9.20 7.24 -21.08
C ILE A 48 9.92 8.48 -20.53
N GLU A 49 9.17 9.56 -20.33
CA GLU A 49 9.65 10.76 -19.66
C GLU A 49 8.97 10.84 -18.28
N VAL A 50 9.75 10.88 -17.21
CA VAL A 50 9.23 10.97 -15.84
C VAL A 50 9.46 12.40 -15.34
N ASP A 51 8.37 13.12 -15.13
CA ASP A 51 8.38 14.43 -14.47
C ASP A 51 8.00 14.27 -12.99
N PHE A 52 8.02 15.36 -12.24
CA PHE A 52 7.65 15.37 -10.84
C PHE A 52 6.16 15.13 -10.62
N THR A 53 5.29 15.60 -11.50
CA THR A 53 3.83 15.55 -11.31
C THR A 53 3.08 14.76 -12.37
N PHE A 54 3.78 14.27 -13.40
CA PHE A 54 3.20 13.42 -14.44
C PHE A 54 4.28 12.53 -15.06
N LEU A 55 3.85 11.53 -15.81
CA LEU A 55 4.69 10.60 -16.55
C LEU A 55 4.17 10.59 -17.99
N ARG A 56 5.06 10.67 -18.98
CA ARG A 56 4.69 10.64 -20.40
C ARG A 56 5.20 9.37 -21.04
N ILE A 57 4.31 8.62 -21.69
CA ILE A 57 4.64 7.43 -22.48
C ILE A 57 4.23 7.71 -23.92
N GLY A 58 5.22 7.83 -24.81
CA GLY A 58 4.97 8.29 -26.19
C GLY A 58 4.33 9.68 -26.22
N ASN A 59 3.06 9.75 -26.64
CA ASN A 59 2.31 11.01 -26.78
C ASN A 59 1.22 11.21 -25.72
N VAL A 60 1.10 10.30 -24.75
CA VAL A 60 0.07 10.34 -23.71
C VAL A 60 0.72 10.69 -22.38
N TYR A 61 0.08 11.60 -21.65
CA TYR A 61 0.46 12.02 -20.31
C TYR A 61 -0.38 11.25 -19.29
N PHE A 62 0.29 10.75 -18.26
CA PHE A 62 -0.29 10.01 -17.16
C PHE A 62 -0.04 10.75 -15.86
N ARG A 63 -1.05 10.80 -14.99
CA ARG A 63 -0.89 11.28 -13.62
C ARG A 63 -1.61 10.35 -12.69
N THR A 64 -0.87 9.83 -11.71
CA THR A 64 -1.44 8.99 -10.67
C THR A 64 -1.66 9.81 -9.40
N ILE A 65 -2.87 9.73 -8.88
CA ILE A 65 -3.25 10.26 -7.58
C ILE A 65 -3.54 9.09 -6.63
N PHE A 66 -3.25 9.30 -5.35
CA PHE A 66 -3.59 8.35 -4.29
C PHE A 66 -4.56 9.00 -3.31
N VAL A 67 -5.45 8.19 -2.73
CA VAL A 67 -6.36 8.66 -1.69
C VAL A 67 -5.71 8.46 -0.33
N SER A 68 -5.52 9.57 0.38
CA SER A 68 -4.86 9.63 1.68
C SER A 68 -5.82 9.76 2.84
N GLY A 69 -7.01 10.32 2.62
CA GLY A 69 -8.02 10.56 3.65
C GLY A 69 -9.39 10.08 3.20
N TYR A 70 -10.13 9.52 4.14
CA TYR A 70 -11.46 8.94 3.91
C TYR A 70 -12.47 9.53 4.91
N PRO A 71 -13.76 9.60 4.54
CA PRO A 71 -14.80 9.99 5.47
C PRO A 71 -14.91 8.98 6.63
N ARG A 72 -15.48 9.42 7.75
CA ARG A 72 -15.72 8.59 8.94
C ARG A 72 -16.68 7.43 8.66
N PHE A 73 -17.60 7.63 7.72
CA PHE A 73 -18.54 6.63 7.26
C PHE A 73 -18.55 6.62 5.75
N VAL A 74 -18.48 5.43 5.18
CA VAL A 74 -18.57 5.21 3.75
C VAL A 74 -19.94 4.60 3.48
N GLY A 75 -20.80 5.34 2.77
CA GLY A 75 -22.13 4.85 2.40
C GLY A 75 -22.09 3.97 1.15
N ALA A 76 -23.14 3.16 0.95
CA ALA A 76 -23.27 2.32 -0.25
C ALA A 76 -23.07 3.14 -1.53
N ASN A 77 -22.33 2.59 -2.48
CA ASN A 77 -22.13 3.17 -3.81
C ASN A 77 -21.35 4.51 -3.81
N TRP A 78 -20.51 4.75 -2.79
CA TRP A 78 -19.69 5.96 -2.69
C TRP A 78 -18.70 6.13 -3.86
N LEU A 79 -18.30 5.04 -4.51
CA LEU A 79 -17.40 5.06 -5.68
C LEU A 79 -18.10 5.51 -6.97
N SER A 80 -19.44 5.58 -6.97
CA SER A 80 -20.25 5.89 -8.15
C SER A 80 -19.83 7.15 -8.90
N PRO A 81 -19.50 8.30 -8.26
CA PRO A 81 -19.06 9.49 -8.98
C PRO A 81 -17.70 9.33 -9.69
N ILE A 82 -16.88 8.39 -9.23
CA ILE A 82 -15.58 8.07 -9.85
C ILE A 82 -15.79 7.11 -11.01
N ILE A 83 -16.67 6.10 -10.86
CA ILE A 83 -17.01 5.16 -11.93
C ILE A 83 -17.71 5.87 -13.09
N ASN A 84 -18.61 6.81 -12.78
CA ASN A 84 -19.37 7.58 -13.77
C ASN A 84 -18.68 8.87 -14.21
N PHE A 85 -17.38 9.00 -13.93
CA PHE A 85 -16.63 10.19 -14.29
C PHE A 85 -16.52 10.33 -15.81
N GLU A 86 -16.66 11.55 -16.33
CA GLU A 86 -16.68 11.84 -17.78
C GLU A 86 -15.27 11.82 -18.40
N HIS A 87 -14.38 10.97 -17.91
CA HIS A 87 -13.02 10.81 -18.41
C HIS A 87 -12.54 9.37 -18.18
N THR A 88 -11.65 8.88 -19.04
CA THR A 88 -10.96 7.61 -18.80
C THR A 88 -10.12 7.71 -17.52
N LEU A 89 -10.42 6.84 -16.57
CA LEU A 89 -9.70 6.68 -15.31
C LEU A 89 -9.32 5.20 -15.14
N ASP A 90 -8.05 4.96 -14.85
CA ASP A 90 -7.59 3.65 -14.42
C ASP A 90 -7.58 3.60 -12.90
N VAL A 91 -8.34 2.65 -12.34
CA VAL A 91 -8.54 2.55 -10.90
C VAL A 91 -7.90 1.28 -10.36
N SER A 92 -7.02 1.43 -9.39
CA SER A 92 -6.34 0.33 -8.72
C SER A 92 -6.57 0.36 -7.21
N MET A 93 -6.96 -0.79 -6.67
CA MET A 93 -7.26 -0.98 -5.27
C MET A 93 -6.49 -2.20 -4.74
N PHE A 94 -5.85 -2.03 -3.58
CA PHE A 94 -5.15 -3.12 -2.91
C PHE A 94 -5.71 -3.33 -1.51
N TYR A 95 -5.86 -4.61 -1.15
CA TYR A 95 -6.43 -5.03 0.12
C TYR A 95 -5.44 -5.96 0.82
N TYR A 96 -4.84 -5.48 1.91
CA TYR A 96 -3.89 -6.25 2.71
C TYR A 96 -4.51 -6.65 4.04
N PRO A 97 -4.81 -7.94 4.28
CA PRO A 97 -5.40 -8.37 5.53
C PRO A 97 -4.40 -8.17 6.68
N VAL A 98 -4.83 -7.50 7.75
CA VAL A 98 -4.03 -7.30 8.95
C VAL A 98 -4.47 -8.28 10.04
N LYS A 99 -3.51 -8.84 10.77
CA LYS A 99 -3.81 -9.73 11.90
C LYS A 99 -4.48 -8.92 13.01
N SER A 100 -5.66 -9.35 13.44
CA SER A 100 -6.45 -8.67 14.48
C SER A 100 -5.67 -8.41 15.77
N LYS A 101 -4.73 -9.29 16.14
CA LYS A 101 -3.88 -9.12 17.32
C LYS A 101 -3.10 -7.79 17.30
N VAL A 102 -2.52 -7.42 16.15
CA VAL A 102 -1.71 -6.19 16.03
C VAL A 102 -2.59 -4.96 16.25
N ILE A 103 -3.76 -4.93 15.59
CA ILE A 103 -4.71 -3.82 15.72
C ILE A 103 -5.29 -3.74 17.14
N LEU A 104 -5.61 -4.88 17.77
CA LEU A 104 -6.11 -4.91 19.14
C LEU A 104 -5.09 -4.38 20.15
N ASP A 105 -3.81 -4.67 19.96
CA ASP A 105 -2.74 -4.17 20.83
C ASP A 105 -2.56 -2.64 20.67
N ASP A 106 -2.61 -2.12 19.44
CA ASP A 106 -2.60 -0.66 19.19
C ASP A 106 -3.85 0.04 19.73
N LEU A 107 -5.03 -0.58 19.58
CA LEU A 107 -6.30 -0.04 20.05
C LEU A 107 -6.35 -0.01 21.59
N ARG A 108 -5.82 -1.04 22.26
CA ARG A 108 -5.65 -1.05 23.73
C ARG A 108 -4.80 0.11 24.21
N ARG A 109 -3.63 0.34 23.59
CA ARG A 109 -2.77 1.48 23.91
C ARG A 109 -3.53 2.79 23.76
N LYS A 110 -4.28 2.96 22.66
CA LYS A 110 -5.05 4.18 22.41
C LYS A 110 -6.20 4.40 23.39
N ILE A 111 -6.93 3.34 23.75
CA ILE A 111 -7.98 3.39 24.78
C ILE A 111 -7.39 3.83 26.12
N THR A 112 -6.26 3.25 26.54
CA THR A 112 -5.59 3.64 27.79
C THR A 112 -5.18 5.12 27.79
N GLU A 113 -4.65 5.64 26.68
CA GLU A 113 -4.33 7.08 26.55
C GLU A 113 -5.57 7.98 26.69
N LEU A 114 -6.68 7.61 26.05
CA LEU A 114 -7.94 8.36 26.09
C LEU A 114 -8.60 8.29 27.48
N GLU A 115 -8.57 7.13 28.13
CA GLU A 115 -9.06 6.96 29.51
C GLU A 115 -8.23 7.78 30.50
N ALA A 116 -6.90 7.72 30.40
CA ALA A 116 -6.01 8.52 31.25
C ALA A 116 -6.24 10.03 31.08
N THR A 117 -6.45 10.49 29.84
CA THR A 117 -6.80 11.89 29.53
C THR A 117 -8.14 12.28 30.16
N THR A 118 -9.13 11.39 30.07
CA THR A 118 -10.46 11.59 30.66
C THR A 118 -10.38 11.67 32.18
N MET A 119 -9.69 10.73 32.82
CA MET A 119 -9.46 10.73 34.28
C MET A 119 -8.75 12.00 34.75
N THR A 120 -7.68 12.41 34.05
CA THR A 120 -6.92 13.62 34.39
C THR A 120 -7.80 14.89 34.31
N ASN A 121 -8.70 14.97 33.34
CA ASN A 121 -9.62 16.10 33.22
C ASN A 121 -10.63 16.13 34.37
N VAL A 122 -11.19 14.98 34.74
CA VAL A 122 -12.11 14.84 35.87
C VAL A 122 -11.43 15.20 37.19
N GLU A 123 -10.22 14.70 37.44
CA GLU A 123 -9.42 15.04 38.64
C GLU A 123 -9.13 16.53 38.76
N LYS A 124 -8.90 17.21 37.63
CA LYS A 124 -8.67 18.66 37.56
C LYS A 124 -9.96 19.48 37.61
N GLY A 125 -11.12 18.84 37.78
CA GLY A 125 -12.43 19.49 37.76
C GLY A 125 -12.79 20.13 36.41
N LYS A 126 -12.12 19.73 35.33
CA LYS A 126 -12.38 20.22 33.98
C LYS A 126 -13.51 19.41 33.35
N ILE A 127 -14.32 20.08 32.53
CA ILE A 127 -15.31 19.42 31.70
C ILE A 127 -14.56 18.49 30.72
N VAL A 128 -15.00 17.24 30.63
CA VAL A 128 -14.44 16.26 29.69
C VAL A 128 -14.71 16.75 28.27
N ASP A 129 -13.66 16.77 27.45
CA ASP A 129 -13.78 17.12 26.03
C ASP A 129 -14.70 16.10 25.32
N PRO A 130 -15.83 16.55 24.73
CA PRO A 130 -16.73 15.68 23.98
C PRO A 130 -16.04 14.89 22.87
N VAL A 131 -14.98 15.44 22.27
CA VAL A 131 -14.21 14.77 21.21
C VAL A 131 -13.47 13.56 21.76
N VAL A 132 -12.85 13.69 22.94
CA VAL A 132 -12.14 12.59 23.61
C VAL A 132 -13.12 11.50 24.05
N SER A 133 -14.28 11.91 24.58
CA SER A 133 -15.34 10.96 24.98
C SER A 133 -15.87 10.16 23.79
N ALA A 134 -16.18 10.82 22.67
CA ALA A 134 -16.65 10.15 21.46
C ALA A 134 -15.58 9.21 20.88
N ALA A 135 -14.32 9.64 20.85
CA ALA A 135 -13.22 8.80 20.38
C ALA A 135 -13.01 7.56 21.26
N LEU A 136 -13.21 7.67 22.57
CA LEU A 136 -13.11 6.56 23.50
C LEU A 136 -14.25 5.55 23.30
N GLU A 137 -15.48 6.04 23.11
CA GLU A 137 -16.65 5.20 22.83
C GLU A 137 -16.48 4.43 21.51
N ASP A 138 -16.10 5.11 20.44
CA ASP A 138 -15.80 4.51 19.14
C ASP A 138 -14.72 3.42 19.25
N ALA A 139 -13.62 3.72 19.95
CA ALA A 139 -12.52 2.78 20.11
C ALA A 139 -12.95 1.51 20.88
N LYS A 140 -13.81 1.64 21.88
CA LYS A 140 -14.36 0.50 22.64
C LYS A 140 -15.31 -0.34 21.80
N ALA A 141 -16.23 0.30 21.07
CA ALA A 141 -17.15 -0.39 20.17
C ALA A 141 -16.39 -1.20 19.11
N LEU A 142 -15.36 -0.60 18.53
CA LEU A 142 -14.51 -1.25 17.54
C LEU A 142 -13.71 -2.42 18.12
N GLN A 143 -13.18 -2.26 19.33
CA GLN A 143 -12.47 -3.35 20.02
C GLN A 143 -13.38 -4.55 20.23
N GLU A 144 -14.62 -4.31 20.64
CA GLU A 144 -15.61 -5.37 20.85
C GLU A 144 -15.92 -6.12 19.56
N GLN A 145 -16.13 -5.41 18.45
CA GLN A 145 -16.38 -6.01 17.13
C GLN A 145 -15.19 -6.86 16.64
N LEU A 146 -13.96 -6.38 16.86
CA LEU A 146 -12.74 -7.09 16.50
C LEU A 146 -12.54 -8.37 17.33
N VAL A 147 -12.80 -8.32 18.64
CA VAL A 147 -12.69 -9.49 19.53
C VAL A 147 -13.74 -10.54 19.17
N LYS A 148 -14.96 -10.12 18.83
CA LYS A 148 -16.03 -11.02 18.37
C LYS A 148 -15.76 -11.61 16.97
N GLY A 149 -14.77 -11.10 16.24
CA GLY A 149 -14.45 -11.52 14.88
C GLY A 149 -15.51 -11.15 13.84
N VAL A 150 -16.38 -10.18 14.17
CA VAL A 150 -17.40 -9.64 13.26
C VAL A 150 -16.74 -8.78 12.19
N GLU A 151 -15.77 -7.97 12.61
CA GLU A 151 -14.99 -7.10 11.74
C GLU A 151 -13.56 -7.63 11.58
N LYS A 152 -13.01 -7.52 10.37
CA LYS A 152 -11.58 -7.67 10.08
C LYS A 152 -11.00 -6.35 9.62
N TYR A 153 -9.72 -6.16 9.90
CA TYR A 153 -8.98 -5.00 9.46
C TYR A 153 -8.14 -5.30 8.23
N PHE A 154 -8.14 -4.33 7.33
CA PHE A 154 -7.32 -4.33 6.14
C PHE A 154 -6.55 -3.03 6.06
N GLN A 155 -5.36 -3.11 5.50
CA GLN A 155 -4.66 -1.97 4.93
C GLN A 155 -5.15 -1.83 3.49
N PHE A 156 -5.82 -0.73 3.22
CA PHE A 156 -6.40 -0.42 1.92
C PHE A 156 -5.58 0.65 1.22
N SER A 157 -5.25 0.42 -0.05
CA SER A 157 -4.63 1.42 -0.92
C SER A 157 -5.53 1.66 -2.12
N PHE A 158 -5.63 2.92 -2.52
CA PHE A 158 -6.50 3.35 -3.59
C PHE A 158 -5.80 4.39 -4.46
N TYR A 159 -5.56 4.00 -5.70
CA TYR A 159 -4.86 4.77 -6.72
C TYR A 159 -5.78 4.99 -7.91
N ILE A 160 -5.75 6.20 -8.45
CA ILE A 160 -6.46 6.56 -9.68
C ILE A 160 -5.44 7.17 -10.62
N THR A 161 -5.34 6.65 -11.83
CA THR A 161 -4.47 7.17 -12.87
C THR A 161 -5.32 7.79 -13.97
N ILE A 162 -4.96 9.02 -14.32
CA ILE A 162 -5.58 9.80 -15.40
C ILE A 162 -4.63 9.73 -16.59
N SER A 163 -5.17 9.46 -17.79
CA SER A 163 -4.45 9.56 -19.06
C SER A 163 -4.98 10.74 -19.87
N ALA A 164 -4.15 11.58 -20.48
CA ALA A 164 -4.59 12.70 -21.33
C ALA A 164 -3.63 12.91 -22.51
N GLU A 165 -4.11 13.51 -23.60
CA GLU A 165 -3.26 13.77 -24.78
C GLU A 165 -2.44 15.06 -24.63
N THR A 166 -2.90 15.99 -23.79
CA THR A 166 -2.23 17.26 -23.53
C THR A 166 -2.09 17.54 -22.03
N LEU A 167 -1.09 18.35 -21.68
CA LEU A 167 -0.85 18.74 -20.29
C LEU A 167 -1.97 19.65 -19.74
N GLU A 168 -2.58 20.47 -20.59
CA GLU A 168 -3.72 21.33 -20.22
C GLU A 168 -4.96 20.50 -19.87
N GLU A 169 -5.24 19.47 -20.66
CA GLU A 169 -6.31 18.51 -20.38
C GLU A 169 -6.04 17.73 -19.09
N LEU A 170 -4.81 17.23 -18.91
CA LEU A 170 -4.41 16.52 -17.70
C LEU A 170 -4.68 17.35 -16.45
N GLU A 171 -4.32 18.64 -16.46
CA GLU A 171 -4.54 19.54 -15.34
C GLU A 171 -6.03 19.81 -15.09
N SER A 172 -6.80 20.05 -16.15
CA SER A 172 -8.25 20.25 -16.06
C SER A 172 -8.96 19.03 -15.46
N VAL A 173 -8.63 17.84 -15.95
CA VAL A 173 -9.22 16.57 -15.51
C VAL A 173 -8.80 16.26 -14.07
N THR A 174 -7.54 16.50 -13.71
CA THR A 174 -7.05 16.36 -12.33
C THR A 174 -7.86 17.24 -11.38
N SER A 175 -8.02 18.53 -11.69
CA SER A 175 -8.76 19.47 -10.84
C SER A 175 -10.23 19.08 -10.68
N LYS A 176 -10.88 18.62 -11.75
CA LYS A 176 -12.24 18.08 -11.69
C LYS A 176 -12.32 16.84 -10.81
N LEU A 177 -11.39 15.90 -10.97
CA LEU A 177 -11.35 14.67 -10.18
C LEU A 177 -11.12 14.97 -8.69
N GLU A 178 -10.18 15.86 -8.36
CA GLU A 178 -9.95 16.31 -6.98
C GLU A 178 -11.20 16.97 -6.38
N SER A 179 -11.94 17.74 -7.17
CA SER A 179 -13.20 18.36 -6.73
C SER A 179 -14.28 17.30 -6.45
N THR A 180 -14.41 16.30 -7.32
CA THR A 180 -15.35 15.18 -7.14
C THR A 180 -14.98 14.33 -5.90
N LEU A 181 -13.69 14.03 -5.72
CA LEU A 181 -13.19 13.32 -4.53
C LEU A 181 -13.42 14.14 -3.26
N GLY A 182 -13.19 15.46 -3.31
CA GLY A 182 -13.45 16.37 -2.20
C GLY A 182 -14.93 16.44 -1.81
N ALA A 183 -15.85 16.38 -2.78
CA ALA A 183 -17.29 16.30 -2.52
C ALA A 183 -17.69 15.00 -1.78
N LEU A 184 -16.91 13.92 -1.97
CA LEU A 184 -17.02 12.66 -1.24
C LEU A 184 -16.25 12.66 0.09
N LEU A 185 -15.70 13.81 0.51
CA LEU A 185 -14.84 13.96 1.68
C LEU A 185 -13.57 13.08 1.63
N LEU A 186 -13.15 12.71 0.42
CA LEU A 186 -11.89 12.01 0.17
C LEU A 186 -10.78 13.04 -0.01
N ILE A 187 -9.61 12.76 0.56
CA ILE A 187 -8.43 13.61 0.42
C ILE A 187 -7.47 12.94 -0.55
N SER A 188 -7.48 13.39 -1.80
CA SER A 188 -6.52 12.97 -2.83
C SER A 188 -5.22 13.75 -2.74
N LYS A 189 -4.14 13.08 -3.14
CA LYS A 189 -2.81 13.67 -3.32
C LYS A 189 -2.19 13.14 -4.59
N VAL A 190 -1.54 14.01 -5.33
CA VAL A 190 -0.70 13.64 -6.46
C VAL A 190 0.55 12.91 -5.94
N ALA A 191 0.95 11.81 -6.58
CA ALA A 191 2.14 11.03 -6.23
C ALA A 191 3.45 11.73 -6.65
N SER A 192 3.61 13.00 -6.25
CA SER A 192 4.71 13.84 -6.69
C SER A 192 6.06 13.22 -6.35
N LEU A 193 7.01 13.26 -7.28
CA LEU A 193 8.34 12.62 -7.21
C LEU A 193 8.32 11.08 -7.20
N GLN A 194 7.15 10.45 -7.20
CA GLN A 194 6.98 8.99 -7.20
C GLN A 194 6.09 8.51 -8.35
N MET A 195 6.03 9.28 -9.45
CA MET A 195 5.13 9.02 -10.58
C MET A 195 5.38 7.67 -11.25
N GLU A 196 6.64 7.26 -11.38
CA GLU A 196 6.98 5.95 -11.95
C GLU A 196 6.45 4.80 -11.07
N ASP A 197 6.71 4.85 -9.77
CA ASP A 197 6.22 3.84 -8.82
C ASP A 197 4.70 3.85 -8.73
N ALA A 198 4.09 5.03 -8.79
CA ALA A 198 2.64 5.21 -8.79
C ALA A 198 1.98 4.58 -10.02
N PHE A 199 2.53 4.84 -11.21
CA PHE A 199 2.06 4.25 -12.45
C PHE A 199 2.22 2.74 -12.44
N GLN A 200 3.36 2.23 -11.96
CA GLN A 200 3.59 0.78 -11.84
C GLN A 200 2.65 0.11 -10.83
N SER A 201 2.19 0.85 -9.82
CA SER A 201 1.17 0.39 -8.87
C SER A 201 -0.24 0.40 -9.46
N ALA A 202 -0.48 1.20 -10.50
CA ALA A 202 -1.80 1.33 -11.12
C ALA A 202 -2.03 0.35 -12.29
N ILE A 203 -0.96 -0.17 -12.90
CA ILE A 203 -1.07 -1.19 -13.95
C ILE A 203 -1.41 -2.57 -13.35
N PRO A 204 -2.03 -3.48 -14.12
CA PRO A 204 -2.51 -4.78 -13.63
C PRO A 204 -1.37 -5.81 -13.44
N THR A 205 -0.26 -5.40 -12.84
CA THR A 205 0.84 -6.29 -12.43
C THR A 205 0.63 -6.87 -11.03
N GLY A 206 -0.31 -6.30 -10.26
CA GLY A 206 -0.59 -6.71 -8.89
C GLY A 206 0.51 -6.33 -7.89
N LEU A 207 1.39 -5.38 -8.25
CA LEU A 207 2.49 -4.90 -7.41
C LEU A 207 2.24 -3.48 -6.95
N ASP A 208 1.99 -3.30 -5.66
CA ASP A 208 1.90 -1.98 -5.04
C ASP A 208 3.30 -1.51 -4.60
N LYS A 209 3.85 -0.55 -5.32
CA LYS A 209 5.16 0.03 -5.01
C LYS A 209 5.10 1.20 -4.05
N LEU A 210 3.98 1.93 -4.04
CA LEU A 210 3.80 3.08 -3.17
C LEU A 210 3.51 2.67 -1.72
N LEU A 211 2.78 1.57 -1.51
CA LEU A 211 2.36 1.07 -0.20
C LEU A 211 1.69 2.15 0.67
N ILE A 212 1.02 3.11 0.04
CA ILE A 212 0.28 4.16 0.74
C ILE A 212 -1.04 3.54 1.17
N THR A 213 -1.04 3.00 2.38
CA THR A 213 -2.17 2.26 2.94
C THR A 213 -2.86 3.04 4.06
N ARG A 214 -4.17 2.81 4.20
CA ARG A 214 -4.96 3.22 5.37
C ARG A 214 -5.66 2.03 5.98
N ASN A 215 -5.75 2.03 7.30
CA ASN A 215 -6.49 1.00 8.03
C ASN A 215 -7.99 1.21 7.80
N MET A 216 -8.67 0.17 7.31
CA MET A 216 -10.12 0.12 7.11
C MET A 216 -10.69 -1.18 7.67
N ASP A 217 -11.91 -1.11 8.17
CA ASP A 217 -12.73 -2.24 8.60
C ASP A 217 -13.43 -2.91 7.41
N THR A 218 -14.00 -4.09 7.63
CA THR A 218 -14.60 -4.89 6.55
C THR A 218 -15.89 -4.26 6.05
N THR A 219 -16.68 -3.65 6.94
CA THR A 219 -17.92 -2.98 6.54
C THR A 219 -17.66 -1.80 5.60
N SER A 220 -16.68 -0.94 5.90
CA SER A 220 -16.32 0.17 5.00
C SER A 220 -15.86 -0.33 3.63
N LEU A 221 -15.08 -1.41 3.58
CA LEU A 221 -14.59 -1.98 2.31
C LEU A 221 -15.64 -2.75 1.52
N ALA A 222 -16.58 -3.42 2.19
CA ALA A 222 -17.69 -4.12 1.53
C ALA A 222 -18.69 -3.16 0.86
N THR A 223 -18.58 -1.88 1.20
CA THR A 223 -19.45 -0.82 0.71
C THR A 223 -18.88 -0.15 -0.57
N THR A 224 -17.62 -0.43 -0.90
CA THR A 224 -16.94 -0.06 -2.15
C THR A 224 -17.44 -0.88 -3.32
#